data_AF-A0A971X8R2-F1
#
_entry.id   AF-A0A971X8R2-F1
#
_cell.length_a   1.000
_cell.length_b   1.000
_cell.length_c   1.000
_cell.angle_alpha   90.00
_cell.angle_beta   90.00
_cell.angle_gamma   90.00
#
_symmetry.space_group_name_H-M   'P 1'
#
loop_
_entity.id
_entity.type
_entity.pdbx_description
1 polymer ?
#
loop_
_entity_poly.entity_id
_entity_poly.type
_entity_poly.pdbx_seq_one_letter_code
_entity_poly.pdbx_strand_id
1 'polypeptide(L)'
;MSRRRRKTGVKADVSRASLMYTINAISHLSKDEFSMLKTLRFSDALKNSKEKDRIESLPEIQKIVKNFNVQSIQDVIEILEKFNLFEIYHF
;
A
#
# COMPACT_ATOMS: atom_id res chain seq x y z
N MET A 1 34.66 20.32 -4.99
CA MET A 1 34.31 19.50 -3.81
C MET A 1 32.79 19.39 -3.69
N SER A 2 32.22 18.23 -4.02
CA SER A 2 30.78 17.99 -4.08
C SER A 2 30.19 17.71 -2.69
N ARG A 3 29.26 18.54 -2.22
CA ARG A 3 28.38 18.21 -1.08
C ARG A 3 27.00 17.82 -1.60
N ARG A 4 26.85 16.53 -1.96
CA ARG A 4 25.55 15.92 -2.23
C ARG A 4 24.76 15.88 -0.91
N ARG A 5 23.77 16.77 -0.77
CA ARG A 5 22.75 16.71 0.29
C ARG A 5 21.97 15.40 0.11
N ARG A 6 22.21 14.42 0.97
CA ARG A 6 21.37 13.23 1.06
C ARG A 6 19.99 13.69 1.55
N LYS A 7 18.96 13.57 0.71
CA LYS A 7 17.57 13.65 1.15
C LYS A 7 17.34 12.44 2.06
N THR A 8 17.32 12.67 3.36
CA THR A 8 16.84 11.70 4.34
C THR A 8 15.37 11.43 4.02
N GLY A 9 15.10 10.27 3.43
CA GLY A 9 13.74 9.77 3.29
C GLY A 9 13.15 9.65 4.69
N VAL A 10 12.09 10.42 4.95
CA VAL A 10 11.30 10.29 6.16
C VAL A 10 10.78 8.86 6.17
N LYS A 11 11.33 8.03 7.07
CA LYS A 11 10.74 6.73 7.38
C LYS A 11 9.36 7.05 7.97
N ALA A 12 8.31 6.83 7.19
CA ALA A 12 6.95 6.89 7.70
C ALA A 12 6.88 5.87 8.84
N ASP A 13 6.83 6.39 10.05
CA ASP A 13 6.62 5.60 11.25
C ASP A 13 5.20 5.03 11.17
N VAL A 14 5.09 3.77 10.77
CA VAL A 14 3.82 3.05 10.59
C VAL A 14 2.97 3.09 11.88
N SER A 15 3.59 3.40 13.02
CA SER A 15 2.92 3.62 14.30
C SER A 15 2.07 4.90 14.38
N ARG A 16 2.13 5.80 13.38
CA ARG A 16 1.43 7.10 13.37
C ARG A 16 0.60 7.38 12.11
N ALA A 17 0.19 6.36 11.36
CA ALA A 17 -0.88 6.54 10.39
C ALA A 17 -2.15 6.93 11.16
N SER A 18 -2.53 8.21 11.11
CA SER A 18 -3.76 8.67 11.74
C SER A 18 -4.94 7.98 11.07
N LEU A 19 -5.93 7.54 11.85
CA LEU A 19 -7.14 6.91 11.32
C LEU A 19 -7.76 7.74 10.17
N MET A 20 -7.74 9.08 10.31
CA MET A 20 -8.16 10.02 9.27
C MET A 20 -7.37 9.90 7.97
N TYR A 21 -6.05 9.75 8.05
CA TYR A 21 -5.22 9.56 6.87
C TYR A 21 -5.53 8.24 6.18
N THR A 22 -5.72 7.17 6.95
CA THR A 22 -6.12 5.85 6.40
C THR A 22 -7.49 5.92 5.73
N ILE A 23 -8.49 6.51 6.38
CA ILE A 23 -9.84 6.71 5.80
C ILE A 23 -9.75 7.52 4.50
N ASN A 24 -8.97 8.60 4.48
CA ASN A 24 -8.76 9.40 3.28
C ASN A 24 -8.06 8.59 2.17
N ALA A 25 -7.06 7.76 2.49
CA ALA A 25 -6.42 6.92 1.48
C ALA A 25 -7.41 5.89 0.89
N ILE A 26 -8.26 5.29 1.74
CA ILE A 26 -9.28 4.32 1.33
C ILE A 26 -10.35 4.98 0.45
N SER A 27 -10.78 6.20 0.75
CA SER A 27 -11.80 6.88 -0.05
C SER A 27 -11.37 7.17 -1.49
N HIS A 28 -10.07 7.08 -1.78
CA HIS A 28 -9.51 7.24 -3.13
C HIS A 28 -9.31 5.91 -3.87
N LEU A 29 -9.60 4.76 -3.23
CA LEU A 29 -9.56 3.47 -3.89
C LEU A 29 -10.79 3.30 -4.80
N SER A 30 -10.54 2.97 -6.06
CA SER A 30 -11.61 2.51 -6.95
C SER A 30 -12.08 1.10 -6.56
N LYS A 31 -13.26 0.71 -7.06
CA LYS A 31 -13.78 -0.66 -6.90
C LYS A 31 -12.79 -1.71 -7.43
N ASP A 32 -12.17 -1.44 -8.56
CA ASP A 32 -11.21 -2.35 -9.19
C ASP A 32 -9.91 -2.44 -8.39
N GLU A 33 -9.39 -1.29 -7.90
CA GLU A 33 -8.21 -1.24 -7.03
C GLU A 33 -8.45 -2.02 -5.73
N PHE A 34 -9.63 -1.87 -5.13
CA PHE A 34 -9.99 -2.61 -3.92
C PHE A 34 -10.17 -4.11 -4.17
N SER A 35 -10.79 -4.50 -5.29
CA SER A 35 -10.93 -5.90 -5.70
C SER A 35 -9.56 -6.56 -5.97
N MET A 36 -8.64 -5.81 -6.58
CA MET A 36 -7.25 -6.25 -6.76
C MET A 36 -6.56 -6.49 -5.42
N LEU A 37 -6.72 -5.58 -4.45
CA LEU A 37 -6.18 -5.76 -3.09
C LEU A 37 -6.76 -7.00 -2.39
N LYS A 38 -8.06 -7.28 -2.56
CA LYS A 38 -8.69 -8.53 -2.06
C LYS A 38 -8.06 -9.78 -2.68
N THR A 39 -7.77 -9.74 -3.97
CA THR A 39 -7.14 -10.87 -4.67
C THR A 39 -5.69 -11.06 -4.21
N LEU A 40 -4.95 -9.97 -4.06
CA LEU A 40 -3.55 -9.99 -3.61
C LEU A 40 -3.40 -10.47 -2.17
N ARG A 41 -4.37 -10.18 -1.30
CA ARG A 41 -4.40 -10.66 0.10
C ARG A 41 -4.20 -12.17 0.22
N PHE A 42 -4.79 -12.94 -0.67
CA PHE A 42 -4.72 -14.42 -0.66
C PHE A 42 -3.68 -14.97 -1.63
N SER A 43 -2.98 -14.10 -2.37
CA SER A 43 -2.04 -14.51 -3.41
C SER A 43 -0.69 -14.85 -2.81
N ASP A 44 -0.18 -16.04 -3.12
CA ASP A 44 1.20 -16.41 -2.82
C ASP A 44 2.22 -15.64 -3.68
N ALA A 45 1.78 -14.91 -4.70
CA ALA A 45 2.64 -14.13 -5.58
C ALA A 45 3.42 -13.04 -4.83
N LEU A 46 2.92 -12.55 -3.69
CA LEU A 46 3.63 -11.60 -2.83
C LEU A 46 4.73 -12.27 -1.98
N LYS A 47 4.73 -13.60 -1.85
CA LYS A 47 5.78 -14.38 -1.16
C LYS A 47 6.94 -14.71 -2.10
N ASN A 48 6.71 -14.78 -3.40
CA ASN A 48 7.74 -14.98 -4.42
C ASN A 48 8.38 -13.64 -4.81
N SER A 49 9.68 -13.47 -4.57
CA SER A 49 10.35 -12.17 -4.80
C SER A 49 10.26 -11.67 -6.24
N LYS A 50 10.36 -12.56 -7.24
CA LYS A 50 10.28 -12.16 -8.67
C LYS A 50 8.87 -11.71 -9.06
N GLU A 51 7.86 -12.37 -8.53
CA GLU A 51 6.46 -12.02 -8.80
C GLU A 51 6.05 -10.77 -8.04
N LYS A 52 6.51 -10.63 -6.79
CA LYS A 52 6.34 -9.42 -5.99
C LYS A 52 6.91 -8.20 -6.71
N ASP A 53 8.16 -8.25 -7.19
CA ASP A 53 8.77 -7.11 -7.91
C ASP A 53 7.97 -6.75 -9.17
N ARG A 54 7.45 -7.76 -9.88
CA ARG A 54 6.59 -7.54 -11.05
C ARG A 54 5.28 -6.87 -10.67
N ILE A 55 4.63 -7.30 -9.59
CA ILE A 55 3.38 -6.71 -9.09
C ILE A 55 3.62 -5.28 -8.60
N GLU A 56 4.67 -5.04 -7.81
CA GLU A 56 5.01 -3.71 -7.29
C GLU A 56 5.44 -2.72 -8.39
N SER A 57 5.83 -3.22 -9.57
CA SER A 57 6.11 -2.38 -10.73
C SER A 57 4.85 -1.90 -11.47
N LEU A 58 3.67 -2.47 -11.19
CA LEU A 58 2.43 -2.08 -11.86
C LEU A 58 2.03 -0.63 -11.50
N PRO A 59 1.65 0.21 -12.48
CA PRO A 59 1.28 1.61 -12.23
C PRO A 59 0.17 1.78 -11.19
N GLU A 60 -0.82 0.89 -11.20
CA GLU A 60 -1.94 0.88 -10.26
C GLU A 60 -1.46 0.62 -8.84
N ILE A 61 -0.54 -0.34 -8.68
CA ILE A 61 0.06 -0.68 -7.39
C ILE A 61 0.91 0.48 -6.87
N GLN A 62 1.73 1.09 -7.72
CA GLN A 62 2.53 2.25 -7.34
C GLN A 62 1.67 3.44 -6.91
N LYS A 63 0.55 3.67 -7.60
CA LYS A 63 -0.42 4.70 -7.23
C LYS A 63 -1.01 4.43 -5.84
N ILE A 64 -1.45 3.20 -5.57
CA ILE A 64 -2.01 2.80 -4.27
C ILE A 64 -0.96 2.99 -3.16
N VAL A 65 0.24 2.44 -3.33
CA VAL A 65 1.33 2.54 -2.34
C VAL A 65 1.66 4.01 -2.03
N LYS A 66 1.69 4.88 -3.06
CA LYS A 66 1.89 6.31 -2.89
C LYS A 66 0.73 7.00 -2.16
N ASN A 67 -0.52 6.64 -2.45
CA ASN A 67 -1.70 7.20 -1.79
C ASN A 67 -1.74 6.87 -0.29
N PHE A 68 -1.29 5.66 0.07
CA PHE A 68 -1.16 5.22 1.46
C PHE A 68 0.16 5.67 2.12
N ASN A 69 1.09 6.28 1.35
CA ASN A 69 2.42 6.70 1.81
C ASN A 69 3.18 5.60 2.55
N VAL A 70 3.14 4.39 1.98
CA VAL A 70 3.85 3.20 2.47
C VAL A 70 4.93 2.75 1.49
N GLN A 71 5.68 1.71 1.83
CA GLN A 71 6.82 1.25 1.02
C GLN A 71 6.44 0.10 0.09
N SER A 72 5.46 -0.71 0.48
CA SER A 72 5.06 -1.89 -0.28
C SER A 72 3.54 -2.05 -0.31
N ILE A 73 3.07 -2.84 -1.28
CA ILE A 73 1.64 -3.19 -1.34
C ILE A 73 1.22 -4.07 -0.17
N GLN A 74 2.15 -4.84 0.39
CA GLN A 74 1.93 -5.64 1.59
C GLN A 74 1.53 -4.75 2.77
N ASP A 75 2.19 -3.61 2.96
CA ASP A 75 1.86 -2.64 4.02
C ASP A 75 0.42 -2.12 3.86
N VAL A 76 -0.04 -1.92 2.62
CA VAL A 76 -1.42 -1.50 2.34
C VAL A 76 -2.40 -2.59 2.76
N ILE A 77 -2.13 -3.85 2.39
CA ILE A 77 -2.97 -5.00 2.75
C ILE A 77 -3.05 -5.12 4.28
N GLU A 78 -1.93 -5.01 4.98
CA GLU A 78 -1.88 -5.06 6.45
C GLU A 78 -2.69 -3.93 7.11
N ILE A 79 -2.62 -2.70 6.57
CA ILE A 79 -3.48 -1.59 7.02
C ILE A 79 -4.94 -1.95 6.84
N LEU A 80 -5.33 -2.47 5.68
CA LEU A 80 -6.72 -2.81 5.39
C LEU A 80 -7.24 -3.95 6.28
N GLU A 81 -6.42 -4.95 6.57
CA GLU A 81 -6.74 -6.03 7.51
C GLU A 81 -6.88 -5.52 8.95
N LYS A 82 -5.97 -4.65 9.39
CA LYS A 82 -6.01 -4.06 10.74
C LYS A 82 -7.30 -3.31 11.03
N PHE A 83 -7.88 -2.67 10.02
CA PHE A 83 -9.16 -1.97 10.11
C PHE A 83 -10.37 -2.83 9.68
N ASN A 84 -10.16 -4.12 9.41
CA ASN A 84 -11.17 -5.08 8.97
C ASN A 84 -11.94 -4.64 7.71
N LEU A 85 -11.29 -3.87 6.84
CA LEU A 85 -11.96 -3.21 5.71
C LEU A 85 -12.33 -4.18 4.60
N PHE A 86 -11.59 -5.26 4.42
CA PHE A 86 -11.95 -6.30 3.47
C PHE A 86 -13.32 -6.91 3.74
N GLU A 87 -13.72 -6.95 5.02
CA GLU A 87 -14.98 -7.55 5.47
C GLU A 87 -16.09 -6.53 5.64
N ILE A 88 -15.78 -5.27 5.94
CA ILE A 88 -16.79 -4.21 6.09
C ILE A 88 -17.17 -3.63 4.72
N TYR A 89 -16.22 -3.55 3.80
CA TYR A 89 -16.42 -2.90 2.51
C TYR A 89 -16.86 -3.92 1.45
N HIS A 90 -18.17 -3.97 1.22
CA HIS A 90 -18.80 -4.73 0.13
C HIS A 90 -19.17 -3.75 -1.00
N PHE A 91 -18.39 -3.78 -2.07
CA PHE A 91 -18.64 -3.02 -3.30
C PHE A 91 -19.65 -3.71 -4.23
#